data_AF-A0A821ZIN3-F1
#
_entry.id   AF-A0A821ZIN3-F1
#
_cell.length_a   1.000
_cell.length_b   1.000
_cell.length_c   1.000
_cell.angle_alpha   90.00
_cell.angle_beta   90.00
_cell.angle_gamma   90.00
#
_symmetry.space_group_name_H-M   'P 1'
#
loop_
_entity.id
_entity.type
_entity.pdbx_description
1 polymer ?
#
loop_
_entity_poly.entity_id
_entity_poly.type
_entity_poly.pdbx_seq_one_letter_code
_entity_poly.pdbx_strand_id
1 'polypeptide(L)'
;LEQRSRELIPGGVLILIILGTDNYGSTGYDEQKNLLYKCAQLIKLTSKELLDYTLPMYLRSYSECIDYELFNRYSFKLIKSECISVQMPFFKQYQNEKITLDELIRSITLFTRSWSESALKQSLLNNGRSEEETEQLLIEFWTTYEREAKEHLYKYDSSLKFTYLVLKKKYKYD
;
A
#
# COMPACT_ATOMS: atom_id res chain seq x y z
N LEU A 1 10.14 1.78 16.33
CA LEU A 1 11.03 0.93 17.15
C LEU A 1 11.25 1.50 18.55
N GLU A 2 11.56 2.79 18.70
CA GLU A 2 11.74 3.43 20.01
C GLU A 2 10.61 3.11 21.01
N GLN A 3 9.35 3.38 20.63
CA GLN A 3 8.19 3.12 21.50
C GLN A 3 8.10 1.64 21.90
N ARG A 4 8.13 0.73 20.92
CA ARG A 4 8.12 -0.72 21.15
C ARG A 4 9.27 -1.19 22.05
N SER A 5 10.41 -0.50 22.02
CA SER A 5 11.57 -0.85 22.85
C SER A 5 11.36 -0.62 24.35
N ARG A 6 10.41 0.26 24.72
CA ARG A 6 10.03 0.59 26.09
C ARG A 6 8.94 -0.36 26.62
N GLU A 7 8.13 -0.89 25.72
CA GLU A 7 7.01 -1.80 26.04
C GLU A 7 7.44 -3.27 26.07
N LEU A 8 8.35 -3.67 25.19
CA LEU A 8 8.75 -5.06 25.06
C LEU A 8 9.74 -5.44 26.16
N ILE A 9 9.41 -6.49 26.92
CA ILE A 9 10.29 -7.03 27.95
C ILE A 9 11.59 -7.60 27.33
N PRO A 10 12.72 -7.61 28.08
CA PRO A 10 13.94 -8.28 27.65
C PRO A 10 13.68 -9.75 27.24
N GLY A 11 14.24 -10.15 26.11
CA GLY A 11 14.00 -11.46 25.50
C GLY A 11 12.72 -11.56 24.66
N GLY A 12 11.80 -10.59 24.75
CA GLY A 12 10.60 -10.52 23.93
C GLY A 12 10.90 -10.36 22.44
N VAL A 13 9.98 -10.83 21.60
CA VAL A 13 10.11 -10.83 20.14
C VAL A 13 9.11 -9.87 19.51
N LEU A 14 9.61 -9.06 18.57
CA LEU A 14 8.82 -8.18 17.71
C LEU A 14 8.93 -8.70 16.27
N ILE A 15 7.79 -9.02 15.68
CA ILE A 15 7.68 -9.41 14.27
C ILE A 15 7.08 -8.23 13.51
N LEU A 16 7.78 -7.76 12.48
CA LEU A 16 7.32 -6.71 11.59
C LEU A 16 7.10 -7.29 10.20
N ILE A 17 5.95 -7.00 9.60
CA ILE A 17 5.62 -7.31 8.21
C ILE A 17 5.40 -5.96 7.53
N ILE A 18 6.32 -5.58 6.65
CA ILE A 18 6.40 -4.24 6.07
C ILE A 18 6.17 -4.36 4.58
N LEU A 19 5.13 -3.72 4.04
CA LEU A 19 4.96 -3.58 2.60
C LEU A 19 6.13 -2.73 2.06
N GLY A 20 6.80 -3.22 1.02
CA GLY A 20 8.02 -2.62 0.50
C GLY A 20 8.08 -2.57 -1.01
N THR A 21 9.24 -2.19 -1.51
CA THR A 21 9.56 -2.21 -2.94
C THR A 21 10.50 -3.35 -3.28
N ASP A 22 10.58 -3.70 -4.56
CA ASP A 22 11.68 -4.50 -5.07
C ASP A 22 12.99 -3.68 -5.23
N ASN A 23 14.03 -4.32 -5.78
CA ASN A 23 15.34 -3.71 -6.00
C ASN A 23 15.34 -2.60 -7.08
N TYR A 24 14.25 -2.46 -7.83
CA TYR A 24 14.07 -1.43 -8.87
C TYR A 24 13.12 -0.32 -8.42
N GLY A 25 12.62 -0.38 -7.17
CA GLY A 25 11.68 0.58 -6.62
C GLY A 25 10.21 0.31 -6.98
N SER A 26 9.90 -0.82 -7.62
CA SER A 26 8.52 -1.19 -7.92
C SER A 26 7.80 -1.60 -6.65
N THR A 27 6.57 -1.12 -6.48
CA THR A 27 5.69 -1.51 -5.36
C THR A 27 4.94 -2.81 -5.65
N GLY A 28 5.00 -3.29 -6.90
CA GLY A 28 4.24 -4.43 -7.38
C GLY A 28 2.78 -4.12 -7.71
N TYR A 29 2.31 -2.90 -7.43
CA TYR A 29 1.00 -2.38 -7.80
C TYR A 29 1.10 -1.01 -8.50
N ASP A 30 2.20 -0.77 -9.19
CA ASP A 30 2.49 0.51 -9.85
C ASP A 30 1.43 0.88 -10.89
N GLU A 31 0.89 -0.09 -11.62
CA GLU A 31 -0.18 0.13 -12.60
C GLU A 31 -1.49 0.58 -11.93
N GLN A 32 -1.85 0.00 -10.78
CA GLN A 32 -3.00 0.46 -10.00
C GLN A 32 -2.78 1.89 -9.49
N LYS A 33 -1.58 2.20 -9.01
CA LYS A 33 -1.20 3.54 -8.56
C LYS A 33 -1.26 4.57 -9.70
N ASN A 34 -0.72 4.23 -10.86
CA ASN A 34 -0.77 5.06 -12.06
C ASN A 34 -2.22 5.29 -12.50
N LEU A 35 -3.05 4.24 -12.43
CA LEU A 35 -4.46 4.34 -12.77
C LEU A 35 -5.21 5.26 -11.80
N LEU A 36 -4.94 5.22 -10.49
CA LEU A 36 -5.53 6.16 -9.53
C LEU A 36 -5.30 7.62 -9.94
N TYR A 37 -4.04 7.97 -10.26
CA TYR A 37 -3.71 9.33 -10.69
C TYR A 37 -4.34 9.69 -12.04
N LYS A 38 -4.40 8.75 -12.99
CA LYS A 38 -5.11 8.94 -14.26
C LYS A 38 -6.60 9.24 -14.00
N CYS A 39 -7.26 8.46 -13.14
CA CYS A 39 -8.67 8.67 -12.80
C CYS A 39 -8.90 10.02 -12.12
N ALA A 40 -8.00 10.44 -11.22
CA ALA A 40 -8.09 11.76 -10.58
C ALA A 40 -8.07 12.90 -11.61
N GLN A 41 -7.26 12.78 -12.67
CA GLN A 41 -7.20 13.75 -13.77
C GLN A 41 -8.46 13.72 -14.65
N LEU A 42 -9.10 12.56 -14.79
CA LEU A 42 -10.31 12.41 -15.61
C LEU A 42 -11.55 13.02 -14.95
N ILE A 43 -11.65 12.98 -13.62
CA ILE A 43 -12.86 13.40 -12.88
C ILE A 43 -12.92 14.89 -12.52
N LYS A 44 -12.43 15.78 -13.41
CA LYS A 44 -12.54 17.25 -13.29
C LYS A 44 -12.10 17.84 -11.94
N LEU A 45 -11.15 17.20 -11.24
CA LEU A 45 -10.50 17.81 -10.09
C LEU A 45 -9.76 19.07 -10.53
N THR A 46 -9.78 20.09 -9.68
CA THR A 46 -8.97 21.29 -9.88
C THR A 46 -7.49 20.96 -9.77
N SER A 47 -6.62 21.82 -10.33
CA SER A 47 -5.16 21.64 -10.21
C SER A 47 -4.67 21.61 -8.77
N LYS A 48 -5.36 22.31 -7.86
CA LYS A 48 -5.04 22.29 -6.43
C LYS A 48 -5.44 20.96 -5.79
N GLU A 49 -6.64 20.46 -6.04
CA GLU A 49 -7.10 19.16 -5.53
C GLU A 49 -6.21 18.01 -6.03
N LEU A 50 -5.75 18.09 -7.29
CA LEU A 50 -4.79 17.13 -7.85
C LEU A 50 -3.43 17.18 -7.14
N LEU A 51 -2.94 18.37 -6.80
CA LEU A 51 -1.70 18.55 -6.07
C LEU A 51 -1.81 18.02 -4.62
N ASP A 52 -2.93 18.31 -3.97
CA ASP A 52 -3.20 17.90 -2.59
C ASP A 52 -3.53 16.40 -2.49
N TYR A 53 -4.00 15.77 -3.57
CA TYR A 53 -4.20 14.32 -3.67
C TYR A 53 -2.87 13.59 -3.81
N THR A 54 -2.17 13.43 -2.69
CA THR A 54 -0.96 12.61 -2.57
C THR A 54 -1.23 11.43 -1.66
N LEU A 55 -0.89 10.21 -2.11
CA LEU A 55 -0.96 9.02 -1.26
C LEU A 55 0.14 9.09 -0.18
N PRO A 56 -0.21 9.08 1.12
CA PRO A 56 0.76 9.27 2.20
C PRO A 56 1.52 7.97 2.51
N MET A 57 2.17 7.39 1.49
CA MET A 57 2.86 6.11 1.58
C MET A 57 4.32 6.24 1.18
N TYR A 58 5.20 5.86 2.09
CA TYR A 58 6.61 5.61 1.79
C TYR A 58 6.89 4.12 1.98
N LEU A 59 7.12 3.42 0.87
CA LEU A 59 7.46 2.00 0.90
C LEU A 59 8.98 1.87 0.86
N ARG A 60 9.53 1.22 1.88
CA ARG A 60 10.96 0.98 1.98
C ARG A 60 11.36 -0.22 1.14
N SER A 61 12.53 -0.14 0.52
CA SER A 61 13.22 -1.33 0.02
C SER A 61 13.63 -2.25 1.17
N TYR A 62 13.97 -3.50 0.83
CA TYR A 62 14.49 -4.45 1.82
C TYR A 62 15.74 -3.92 2.53
N SER A 63 16.68 -3.34 1.80
CA SER A 63 17.92 -2.77 2.37
C SER A 63 17.64 -1.62 3.33
N GLU A 64 16.69 -0.74 3.03
CA GLU A 64 16.28 0.34 3.94
C GLU A 64 15.55 -0.15 5.20
N CYS A 65 15.00 -1.36 5.17
CA CYS A 65 14.42 -1.99 6.35
C CYS A 65 15.49 -2.60 7.27
N ILE A 66 16.66 -2.96 6.75
CA ILE A 66 17.76 -3.55 7.53
C ILE A 66 18.66 -2.44 8.06
N ASP A 67 18.36 -1.97 9.27
CA ASP A 67 19.09 -0.88 9.93
C ASP A 67 19.65 -1.34 11.28
N TYR A 68 20.86 -1.90 11.27
CA TYR A 68 21.52 -2.40 12.47
C TYR A 68 21.83 -1.30 13.49
N GLU A 69 22.11 -0.08 13.05
CA GLU A 69 22.34 1.06 13.94
C GLU A 69 21.08 1.40 14.72
N LEU A 70 19.94 1.50 14.02
CA LEU A 70 18.64 1.76 14.62
C LEU A 70 18.19 0.62 15.54
N PHE A 71 18.45 -0.63 15.16
CA PHE A 71 18.15 -1.79 16.01
C PHE A 71 18.98 -1.74 17.30
N ASN A 72 20.29 -1.51 17.19
CA ASN A 72 21.18 -1.41 18.35
C ASN A 72 20.82 -0.23 19.25
N ARG A 73 20.50 0.93 18.67
CA ARG A 73 20.05 2.14 19.40
C ARG A 73 18.86 1.86 20.32
N TYR A 74 17.95 0.97 19.91
CA TYR A 74 16.76 0.61 20.69
C TYR A 74 16.84 -0.78 21.34
N SER A 75 18.06 -1.31 21.49
CA SER A 75 18.37 -2.59 22.13
C SER A 75 17.62 -3.77 21.52
N PHE A 76 17.51 -3.79 20.19
CA PHE A 76 17.02 -4.93 19.43
C PHE A 76 18.17 -5.66 18.74
N LYS A 77 18.06 -6.98 18.66
CA LYS A 77 18.90 -7.84 17.83
C LYS A 77 18.04 -8.37 16.68
N LEU A 78 18.51 -8.24 15.44
CA LEU A 78 17.91 -8.91 14.30
C LEU A 78 18.17 -10.42 14.41
N ILE A 79 17.10 -11.20 14.41
CA ILE A 79 17.15 -12.67 14.47
C ILE A 79 16.97 -13.26 13.07
N LYS A 80 15.99 -12.74 12.33
CA LYS A 80 15.70 -13.17 10.96
C LYS A 80 15.20 -11.98 10.15
N SER A 81 15.60 -11.92 8.89
CA SER A 81 14.97 -11.07 7.90
C SER A 81 14.74 -11.84 6.60
N GLU A 82 13.64 -11.55 5.93
CA GLU A 82 13.34 -12.09 4.60
C GLU A 82 12.52 -11.09 3.79
N CYS A 83 12.72 -11.09 2.48
CA CYS A 83 11.85 -10.38 1.54
C CYS A 83 11.06 -11.44 0.77
N ILE A 84 9.73 -11.34 0.81
CA ILE A 84 8.85 -12.26 0.10
C ILE A 84 7.99 -11.51 -0.91
N SER A 85 7.66 -12.22 -1.99
CA SER A 85 6.74 -11.76 -3.01
C SER A 85 5.44 -12.53 -2.88
N VAL A 86 4.34 -11.84 -2.64
CA VAL A 86 3.02 -12.46 -2.50
C VAL A 86 2.18 -12.07 -3.71
N GLN A 87 1.87 -13.06 -4.54
CA GLN A 87 0.94 -12.86 -5.65
C GLN A 87 -0.46 -12.57 -5.12
N MET A 88 -1.15 -11.60 -5.72
CA MET A 88 -2.50 -11.28 -5.30
C MET A 88 -3.47 -12.42 -5.67
N PRO A 89 -4.32 -12.87 -4.73
CA PRO A 89 -5.09 -14.11 -4.90
C PRO A 89 -6.14 -14.04 -6.00
N PHE A 90 -6.67 -12.86 -6.33
CA PHE A 90 -7.68 -12.69 -7.38
C PHE A 90 -7.09 -12.81 -8.80
N PHE A 91 -5.84 -12.42 -9.03
CA PHE A 91 -5.17 -12.66 -10.32
C PHE A 91 -4.99 -14.15 -10.56
N LYS A 92 -4.56 -14.89 -9.52
CA LYS A 92 -4.47 -16.35 -9.59
C LYS A 92 -5.83 -17.02 -9.83
N GLN A 93 -6.91 -16.50 -9.24
CA GLN A 93 -8.26 -17.04 -9.49
C GLN A 93 -8.70 -16.80 -10.93
N TYR A 94 -8.45 -15.60 -11.47
CA TYR A 94 -8.77 -15.26 -12.85
C TYR A 94 -7.97 -16.10 -13.86
N GLN A 95 -6.66 -16.25 -13.65
CA GLN A 95 -5.79 -17.10 -14.48
C GLN A 95 -6.21 -18.57 -14.50
N ASN A 96 -6.84 -19.04 -13.41
CA ASN A 96 -7.40 -20.40 -13.31
C ASN A 96 -8.89 -20.46 -13.67
N GLU A 97 -9.42 -19.43 -14.32
CA GLU A 97 -10.81 -19.34 -14.80
C GLU A 97 -11.88 -19.53 -13.69
N LYS A 98 -11.52 -19.26 -12.43
CA LYS A 98 -12.43 -19.38 -11.28
C LYS A 98 -13.33 -18.17 -11.10
N ILE A 99 -12.94 -17.02 -11.66
CA ILE A 99 -13.68 -15.78 -11.65
C ILE A 99 -13.63 -15.14 -13.04
N THR A 100 -14.65 -14.37 -13.37
CA THR A 100 -14.74 -13.57 -14.59
C THR A 100 -13.83 -12.33 -14.52
N LEU A 101 -13.64 -11.67 -15.66
CA LEU A 101 -12.94 -10.38 -15.70
C LEU A 101 -13.64 -9.32 -14.84
N ASP A 102 -14.98 -9.28 -14.85
CA ASP A 102 -15.73 -8.30 -14.06
C ASP A 102 -15.53 -8.52 -12.55
N GLU A 103 -15.51 -9.77 -12.10
CA GLU A 103 -15.22 -10.12 -10.71
C GLU A 103 -13.76 -9.80 -10.32
N LEU A 104 -12.81 -10.00 -11.23
CA LEU A 104 -11.42 -9.58 -11.04
C LEU A 104 -11.33 -8.07 -10.85
N ILE A 105 -11.91 -7.28 -11.76
CA ILE A 105 -11.85 -5.81 -11.69
C ILE A 105 -12.55 -5.29 -10.45
N ARG A 106 -13.69 -5.86 -10.06
CA ARG A 106 -14.37 -5.52 -8.82
C ARG A 106 -13.48 -5.80 -7.60
N SER A 107 -12.80 -6.94 -7.58
CA SER A 107 -11.87 -7.31 -6.50
C SER A 107 -10.68 -6.35 -6.40
N ILE A 108 -10.08 -6.00 -7.53
CA ILE A 108 -8.99 -5.01 -7.62
C ILE A 108 -9.46 -3.64 -7.12
N THR A 109 -10.65 -3.21 -7.55
CA THR A 109 -11.23 -1.92 -7.19
C THR A 109 -11.50 -1.85 -5.69
N LEU A 110 -12.15 -2.87 -5.11
CA LEU A 110 -12.39 -2.94 -3.67
C LEU A 110 -11.09 -2.94 -2.87
N PHE A 111 -10.10 -3.72 -3.31
CA PHE A 111 -8.78 -3.73 -2.69
C PHE A 111 -8.14 -2.34 -2.71
N THR A 112 -8.09 -1.70 -3.89
CA THR A 112 -7.46 -0.39 -4.08
C THR A 112 -8.18 0.69 -3.27
N ARG A 113 -9.51 0.68 -3.31
CA ARG A 113 -10.38 1.60 -2.58
C ARG A 113 -10.16 1.56 -1.07
N SER A 114 -9.97 0.36 -0.52
CA SER A 114 -9.83 0.15 0.93
C SER A 114 -8.70 0.92 1.60
N TRP A 115 -7.62 1.27 0.86
CA TRP A 115 -6.47 1.99 1.40
C TRP A 115 -6.26 3.38 0.79
N SER A 116 -6.92 3.73 -0.31
CA SER A 116 -6.70 4.99 -1.03
C SER A 116 -7.85 6.00 -0.97
N GLU A 117 -9.10 5.56 -0.79
CA GLU A 117 -10.27 6.45 -0.85
C GLU A 117 -10.20 7.58 0.16
N SER A 118 -9.79 7.27 1.40
CA SER A 118 -9.74 8.27 2.47
C SER A 118 -8.79 9.42 2.13
N ALA A 119 -7.70 9.18 1.39
CA ALA A 119 -6.78 10.24 0.98
C ALA A 119 -7.45 11.20 -0.03
N LEU A 120 -8.18 10.65 -1.01
CA LEU A 120 -8.92 11.46 -1.98
C LEU A 120 -10.04 12.24 -1.28
N LYS A 121 -10.86 11.56 -0.47
CA LYS A 121 -11.95 12.16 0.30
C LYS A 121 -11.46 13.34 1.14
N GLN A 122 -10.37 13.16 1.88
CA GLN A 122 -9.82 14.23 2.72
C GLN A 122 -9.24 15.38 1.90
N SER A 123 -8.60 15.10 0.75
CA SER A 123 -8.13 16.15 -0.16
C SER A 123 -9.28 17.05 -0.65
N LEU A 124 -10.40 16.45 -1.04
CA LEU A 124 -11.60 17.17 -1.50
C LEU A 124 -12.22 18.04 -0.39
N LEU A 125 -12.41 17.47 0.81
CA LEU A 125 -12.95 18.20 1.96
C LEU A 125 -12.05 19.36 2.39
N ASN A 126 -10.73 19.15 2.41
CA ASN A 126 -9.76 20.20 2.73
C ASN A 126 -9.74 21.34 1.69
N ASN A 127 -10.17 21.06 0.47
CA ASN A 127 -10.33 22.05 -0.59
C ASN A 127 -11.71 22.74 -0.58
N GLY A 128 -12.55 22.48 0.43
CA GLY A 128 -13.80 23.19 0.67
C GLY A 128 -15.01 22.63 -0.06
N ARG A 129 -14.91 21.42 -0.64
CA ARG A 129 -16.07 20.69 -1.19
C ARG A 129 -17.03 20.30 -0.06
N SER A 130 -18.33 20.28 -0.35
CA SER A 130 -19.30 19.75 0.59
C SER A 130 -19.19 18.23 0.71
N GLU A 131 -19.77 17.65 1.77
CA GLU A 131 -19.84 16.19 1.90
C GLU A 131 -20.60 15.55 0.73
N GLU A 132 -21.72 16.13 0.32
CA GLU A 132 -22.54 15.64 -0.79
C GLU A 132 -21.77 15.65 -2.12
N GLU A 133 -21.09 16.76 -2.42
CA GLU A 133 -20.27 16.89 -3.64
C GLU A 133 -19.08 15.92 -3.61
N THR A 134 -18.48 15.73 -2.44
CA THR A 134 -17.38 14.76 -2.25
C THR A 134 -17.86 13.34 -2.54
N GLU A 135 -19.00 12.92 -2.01
CA GLU A 135 -19.54 11.58 -2.27
C GLU A 135 -19.87 11.37 -3.75
N GLN A 136 -20.43 12.39 -4.43
CA GLN A 136 -20.68 12.32 -5.87
C GLN A 136 -19.38 12.14 -6.68
N LEU A 137 -18.34 12.91 -6.35
CA LEU A 137 -17.02 12.79 -6.99
C LEU A 137 -16.36 11.44 -6.71
N LEU A 138 -16.52 10.87 -5.50
CA LEU A 138 -16.00 9.54 -5.19
C LEU A 138 -16.71 8.44 -6.00
N ILE A 139 -18.03 8.54 -6.18
CA ILE A 139 -18.78 7.61 -7.05
C ILE A 139 -18.29 7.71 -8.50
N GLU A 140 -18.12 8.93 -9.02
CA GLU A 140 -17.59 9.16 -10.37
C GLU A 140 -16.16 8.63 -10.52
N PHE A 141 -15.31 8.87 -9.53
CA PHE A 141 -13.93 8.38 -9.47
C PHE A 141 -13.87 6.86 -9.59
N TRP A 142 -14.61 6.14 -8.74
CA TRP A 142 -14.54 4.68 -8.72
C TRP A 142 -15.22 4.04 -9.92
N THR A 143 -16.30 4.65 -10.43
CA THR A 143 -16.91 4.22 -11.69
C THR A 143 -15.94 4.38 -12.85
N THR A 144 -15.20 5.49 -12.88
CA THR A 144 -14.14 5.74 -13.86
C THR A 144 -12.98 4.75 -13.70
N TYR A 145 -12.57 4.47 -12.46
CA TYR A 145 -11.52 3.49 -12.16
C TYR A 145 -11.88 2.09 -12.65
N GLU A 146 -13.08 1.59 -12.35
CA GLU A 146 -13.52 0.27 -12.83
C GLU A 146 -13.54 0.19 -14.36
N ARG A 147 -14.03 1.24 -15.03
CA ARG A 147 -14.06 1.30 -16.50
C ARG A 147 -12.66 1.21 -17.09
N GLU A 148 -11.73 2.05 -16.61
CA GLU A 148 -10.36 2.09 -17.10
C GLU A 148 -9.57 0.82 -16.72
N ALA A 149 -9.84 0.25 -15.54
CA ALA A 149 -9.21 -0.98 -15.06
C ALA A 149 -9.51 -2.17 -15.98
N LYS A 150 -10.73 -2.28 -16.52
CA LYS A 150 -11.11 -3.32 -17.49
C LYS A 150 -10.26 -3.30 -18.76
N GLU A 151 -9.78 -2.13 -19.17
CA GLU A 151 -9.00 -2.02 -20.40
C GLU A 151 -7.52 -2.36 -20.20
N HIS A 152 -7.00 -2.18 -18.98
CA HIS A 152 -5.55 -2.12 -18.74
C HIS A 152 -5.05 -3.09 -17.67
N LEU A 153 -5.75 -3.25 -16.54
CA LEU A 153 -5.18 -3.91 -15.35
C LEU A 153 -5.16 -5.43 -15.41
N TYR A 154 -6.07 -6.07 -16.14
CA TYR A 154 -6.11 -7.55 -16.23
C TYR A 154 -4.88 -8.16 -16.92
N LYS A 155 -4.11 -7.34 -17.65
CA LYS A 155 -2.92 -7.76 -18.41
C LYS A 155 -1.66 -7.89 -17.53
N TYR A 156 -1.70 -7.36 -16.31
CA TYR A 156 -0.55 -7.31 -15.42
C TYR A 156 -0.74 -8.24 -14.25
N ASP A 157 0.23 -9.13 -14.03
CA ASP A 157 0.29 -9.88 -12.78
C ASP A 157 0.86 -8.97 -11.69
N SER A 158 0.12 -8.81 -10.59
CA SER A 158 0.51 -7.93 -9.47
C SER A 158 0.95 -8.79 -8.29
N SER A 159 2.16 -8.50 -7.79
CA SER A 159 2.72 -9.17 -6.62
C SER A 159 3.21 -8.15 -5.61
N LEU A 160 2.73 -8.25 -4.37
CA LEU A 160 3.13 -7.36 -3.29
C LEU A 160 4.44 -7.86 -2.69
N LYS A 161 5.38 -6.94 -2.44
CA LYS A 161 6.64 -7.25 -1.77
C LYS A 161 6.51 -6.93 -0.29
N PHE A 162 6.90 -7.87 0.56
CA PHE A 162 6.89 -7.69 2.01
C PHE A 162 8.26 -8.00 2.59
N THR A 163 8.77 -7.09 3.41
CA THR A 163 9.93 -7.33 4.27
C THR A 163 9.46 -7.80 5.65
N TYR A 164 9.91 -8.99 6.02
CA TYR A 164 9.66 -9.60 7.32
C TYR A 164 10.91 -9.42 8.17
N LEU A 165 10.74 -8.86 9.36
CA LEU A 165 11.80 -8.72 10.35
C LEU A 165 11.38 -9.38 11.65
N VAL A 166 12.26 -10.22 12.19
CA VAL A 166 12.14 -10.80 13.53
C VAL A 166 13.22 -10.17 14.39
N LEU A 167 12.80 -9.30 15.31
CA LEU A 167 13.68 -8.59 16.24
C LEU A 167 13.49 -9.14 17.65
N LYS A 168 14.58 -9.38 18.39
CA LYS A 168 14.53 -9.77 19.80
C LYS A 168 15.05 -8.63 20.67
N LYS A 169 14.33 -8.27 21.75
CA LYS A 169 14.81 -7.30 22.73
C LYS A 169 16.01 -7.88 23.48
N LYS A 170 17.14 -7.18 23.45
CA LYS A 170 18.35 -7.54 24.20
C LYS A 170 18.12 -7.40 25.70
N TYR A 171 18.83 -8.20 26.49
CA TYR A 171 18.97 -7.96 27.92
C TYR A 171 19.89 -6.76 28.14
N LYS A 172 19.76 -6.07 29.28
CA LYS A 172 20.61 -4.90 29.61
C LYS A 172 22.12 -5.22 29.65
N TYR A 173 22.48 -6.50 29.68
CA TYR A 173 23.83 -7.00 29.87
C TYR A 173 24.37 -7.81 28.67
N ASP A 174 23.66 -7.78 27.53
CA ASP A 174 24.09 -8.35 26.22
C ASP A 174 24.46 -7.23 25.23
#